data_AF-N4X8K4-F1
#
_entry.id   AF-N4X8K4-F1
#
_cell.length_a   1.000
_cell.length_b   1.000
_cell.length_c   1.000
_cell.angle_alpha   90.00
_cell.angle_beta   90.00
_cell.angle_gamma   90.00
#
_symmetry.space_group_name_H-M   'P 1'
#
loop_
_entity.id
_entity.type
_entity.pdbx_description
1 polymer ?
#
loop_
_entity_poly.entity_id
_entity_poly.type
_entity_poly.pdbx_seq_one_letter_code
_entity_poly.pdbx_strand_id
1 'polypeptide(L)'
;MTSTGIGDGKDDAENHPKGLQQIHQPMDDAVMLHGSKFSNEAVKQPTLTEKKQSSSWLEMNAFQLEIQRLKSDIDTRNAYTRSLERDNAKTASVMLENEALHKKVNELVKNLDSKNTELYTLRSAVASSANIAEEAAHMRVQMEAFPIISLALAFSMINLLLESTKHEAQADDTTRTQASVNDLQVKLTDEKNINKQLTMELAESKDKIKDITGVAKTLRSQNKGIKSKVKELQENLGSTEKARDWYYKNYTQTFQRCNTLEQENAALKEEKRGLSEKLTNQLHSLGGLVTDLDLVQEEIRIYVCPHDDLRTIYSATAKVTQLKKAWMIASEIWKLCEDENKFLKAYETSRQNILEHHRAHERALHKNGHLRKRIKAAFEELDQRRQFCIKYT
;
A
#
# COMPACT_ATOMS: atom_id res chain seq x y z
N MET A 1 -32.14 51.25 -5.06
CA MET A 1 -30.93 51.86 -4.48
C MET A 1 -29.89 50.76 -4.29
N THR A 2 -28.73 50.94 -4.93
CA THR A 2 -27.42 50.23 -4.78
C THR A 2 -27.41 48.70 -4.92
N SER A 3 -26.49 48.04 -5.61
CA SER A 3 -25.40 48.43 -6.50
C SER A 3 -24.90 47.14 -7.16
N THR A 4 -24.56 47.24 -8.43
CA THR A 4 -23.84 46.28 -9.28
C THR A 4 -22.54 45.75 -8.68
N GLY A 5 -22.19 44.51 -9.07
CA GLY A 5 -20.87 43.91 -8.86
C GLY A 5 -20.64 42.74 -9.82
N ILE A 6 -20.19 43.07 -11.03
CA ILE A 6 -19.62 42.17 -12.04
C ILE A 6 -18.19 41.81 -11.61
N GLY A 7 -17.77 40.57 -11.85
CA GLY A 7 -16.37 40.15 -11.70
C GLY A 7 -16.08 38.88 -12.51
N ASP A 8 -15.57 39.10 -13.73
CA ASP A 8 -14.66 38.20 -14.46
C ASP A 8 -13.53 37.73 -13.52
N GLY A 9 -12.89 36.58 -13.60
CA GLY A 9 -12.46 35.79 -14.75
C GLY A 9 -11.00 35.39 -14.48
N LYS A 10 -10.64 34.14 -14.83
CA LYS A 10 -9.29 33.55 -14.89
C LYS A 10 -8.54 33.32 -13.57
N ASP A 11 -8.18 32.07 -13.31
CA ASP A 11 -6.78 31.63 -13.37
C ASP A 11 -6.71 30.10 -13.31
N ASP A 12 -6.58 29.51 -14.50
CA ASP A 12 -6.09 28.15 -14.68
C ASP A 12 -4.57 28.16 -14.44
N ALA A 13 -4.13 27.53 -13.36
CA ALA A 13 -2.72 27.22 -13.14
C ALA A 13 -2.55 25.71 -13.09
N GLU A 14 -2.20 25.17 -14.24
CA GLU A 14 -1.60 23.86 -14.45
C GLU A 14 -0.45 23.65 -13.46
N ASN A 15 -0.52 22.58 -12.66
CA ASN A 15 0.61 22.15 -11.84
C ASN A 15 1.00 20.73 -12.23
N HIS A 16 1.82 20.64 -13.29
CA HIS A 16 2.53 19.42 -13.67
C HIS A 16 3.70 19.16 -12.70
N PRO A 17 3.88 17.93 -12.18
CA PRO A 17 5.02 17.58 -11.36
C PRO A 17 6.28 17.40 -12.23
N LYS A 18 7.29 18.24 -11.99
CA LYS A 18 8.61 18.14 -12.60
C LYS A 18 9.38 16.93 -12.07
N GLY A 19 9.78 16.06 -13.00
CA GLY A 19 11.18 15.67 -13.20
C GLY A 19 11.84 14.81 -12.12
N LEU A 20 11.77 13.49 -12.31
CA LEU A 20 12.79 12.53 -11.90
C LEU A 20 14.14 12.93 -12.51
N GLN A 21 15.05 13.45 -11.68
CA GLN A 21 16.43 13.70 -12.07
C GLN A 21 17.29 12.51 -11.64
N GLN A 22 17.75 11.77 -12.66
CA GLN A 22 18.76 10.72 -12.58
C GLN A 22 20.02 11.25 -11.90
N ILE A 23 20.44 10.59 -10.82
CA ILE A 23 21.81 10.67 -10.32
C ILE A 23 22.54 9.43 -10.86
N HIS A 24 23.11 9.58 -12.05
CA HIS A 24 24.28 8.82 -12.47
C HIS A 24 25.50 9.56 -11.92
N GLN A 25 26.27 8.90 -11.06
CA GLN A 25 27.66 9.29 -10.81
C GLN A 25 28.59 8.20 -11.34
N PRO A 26 29.63 8.58 -12.10
CA PRO A 26 30.58 7.66 -12.70
C PRO A 26 31.59 7.18 -11.66
N MET A 27 31.98 5.91 -11.77
CA MET A 27 33.20 5.39 -11.15
C MET A 27 34.37 5.72 -12.07
N ASP A 28 35.19 6.68 -11.64
CA ASP A 28 36.55 6.87 -12.11
C ASP A 28 37.42 7.08 -10.87
N ASP A 29 38.32 6.13 -10.60
CA ASP A 29 39.65 6.41 -10.06
C ASP A 29 40.51 5.15 -10.17
N ALA A 30 41.21 5.08 -11.31
CA ALA A 30 42.38 4.25 -11.52
C ALA A 30 43.62 5.10 -11.22
N VAL A 31 44.34 4.84 -10.13
CA VAL A 31 45.66 5.48 -9.88
C VAL A 31 46.62 4.52 -9.16
N MET A 32 47.62 4.08 -9.94
CA MET A 32 49.04 3.87 -9.60
C MET A 32 49.48 2.60 -8.85
N LEU A 33 49.85 1.62 -9.68
CA LEU A 33 50.96 0.69 -9.43
C LEU A 33 52.27 1.46 -9.19
N HIS A 34 52.73 1.53 -7.94
CA HIS A 34 54.11 1.83 -7.64
C HIS A 34 54.93 0.54 -7.55
N GLY A 35 55.83 0.35 -8.52
CA GLY A 35 56.88 -0.65 -8.47
C GLY A 35 57.85 -0.34 -7.33
N SER A 36 57.96 -1.27 -6.38
CA SER A 36 59.02 -1.27 -5.38
C SER A 36 60.07 -2.31 -5.77
N LYS A 37 61.31 -1.82 -5.89
CA LYS A 37 62.52 -2.57 -6.24
C LYS A 37 62.84 -3.58 -5.14
N PHE A 38 63.05 -4.84 -5.54
CA PHE A 38 63.68 -5.85 -4.70
C PHE A 38 65.17 -5.52 -4.53
N SER A 39 65.56 -5.04 -3.34
CA SER A 39 66.93 -5.05 -2.85
C SER A 39 67.17 -6.34 -2.07
N ASN A 40 68.03 -7.21 -2.62
CA ASN A 40 68.57 -8.39 -1.94
C ASN A 40 69.59 -7.95 -0.88
N GLU A 41 69.14 -7.74 0.35
CA GLU A 41 70.01 -7.66 1.52
C GLU A 41 69.87 -8.93 2.36
N ALA A 42 71.01 -9.58 2.62
CA ALA A 42 71.10 -10.80 3.40
C ALA A 42 70.63 -10.54 4.84
N VAL A 43 69.45 -11.04 5.16
CA VAL A 43 68.83 -10.96 6.50
C VAL A 43 69.65 -11.82 7.48
N LYS A 44 70.39 -11.16 8.37
CA LYS A 44 70.95 -11.79 9.58
C LYS A 44 69.79 -12.34 10.42
N GLN A 45 69.89 -13.60 10.85
CA GLN A 45 68.87 -14.21 11.70
C GLN A 45 68.78 -13.48 13.05
N PRO A 46 67.57 -13.10 13.49
CA PRO A 46 67.37 -12.37 14.74
C PRO A 46 67.64 -13.28 15.94
N THR A 47 68.24 -12.70 16.98
CA THR A 47 68.57 -13.41 18.21
C THR A 47 67.31 -13.71 19.04
N LEU A 48 67.36 -14.74 19.89
CA LEU A 48 66.21 -15.31 20.64
C LEU A 48 65.39 -14.28 21.45
N THR A 49 66.00 -13.15 21.83
CA THR A 49 65.35 -12.03 22.53
C THR A 49 64.51 -11.14 21.61
N GLU A 50 64.91 -10.96 20.34
CA GLU A 50 64.16 -10.20 19.33
C GLU A 50 62.94 -10.97 18.81
N LYS A 51 63.01 -12.31 18.77
CA LYS A 51 61.85 -13.16 18.42
C LYS A 51 60.68 -13.03 19.40
N LYS A 52 60.94 -12.81 20.69
CA LYS A 52 59.87 -12.59 21.70
C LYS A 52 59.22 -11.22 21.56
N GLN A 53 59.99 -10.18 21.22
CA GLN A 53 59.44 -8.85 20.93
C GLN A 53 58.65 -8.85 19.61
N SER A 54 59.11 -9.59 18.60
CA SER A 54 58.39 -9.79 17.33
C SER A 54 57.03 -10.49 17.50
N SER A 55 56.95 -11.53 18.35
CA SER A 55 55.69 -12.25 18.59
C SER A 55 54.64 -11.38 19.28
N SER A 56 55.07 -10.58 20.26
CA SER A 56 54.22 -9.58 20.92
C SER A 56 53.70 -8.53 19.93
N TRP A 57 54.53 -8.11 18.98
CA TRP A 57 54.15 -7.16 17.93
C TRP A 57 53.13 -7.73 16.93
N LEU A 58 53.27 -9.01 16.56
CA LEU A 58 52.33 -9.70 15.68
C LEU A 58 50.97 -9.90 16.34
N GLU A 59 50.94 -10.29 17.63
CA GLU A 59 49.70 -10.38 18.40
C GLU A 59 49.03 -9.01 18.54
N MET A 60 49.80 -7.95 18.80
CA MET A 60 49.28 -6.58 18.86
C MET A 60 48.65 -6.13 17.54
N ASN A 61 49.26 -6.46 16.40
CA ASN A 61 48.69 -6.16 15.08
C ASN A 61 47.41 -6.95 14.80
N ALA A 62 47.35 -8.22 15.20
CA ALA A 62 46.13 -9.02 15.10
C ALA A 62 44.99 -8.42 15.93
N PHE A 63 45.29 -7.96 17.15
CA PHE A 63 44.31 -7.24 17.99
C PHE A 63 43.87 -5.92 17.36
N GLN A 64 44.80 -5.14 16.76
CA GLN A 64 44.44 -3.90 16.07
C GLN A 64 43.53 -4.16 14.86
N LEU A 65 43.79 -5.21 14.09
CA LEU A 65 42.95 -5.62 12.97
C LEU A 65 41.56 -6.06 13.44
N GLU A 66 41.46 -6.82 14.53
CA GLU A 66 40.15 -7.21 15.07
C GLU A 66 39.39 -6.01 15.64
N ILE A 67 40.07 -5.05 16.28
CA ILE A 67 39.45 -3.79 16.72
C ILE A 67 38.91 -3.02 15.50
N GLN A 68 39.66 -2.94 14.41
CA GLN A 68 39.20 -2.29 13.18
C GLN A 68 38.00 -3.02 12.57
N ARG A 69 38.02 -4.36 12.54
CA ARG A 69 36.91 -5.19 12.06
C ARG A 69 35.65 -4.96 12.90
N LEU A 70 35.76 -5.02 14.21
CA LEU A 70 34.66 -4.76 15.14
C LEU A 70 34.12 -3.34 15.01
N LYS A 71 34.99 -2.35 14.80
CA LYS A 71 34.57 -0.96 14.56
C LYS A 71 33.77 -0.84 13.26
N SER A 72 34.23 -1.48 12.18
CA SER A 72 33.49 -1.56 10.91
C SER A 72 32.13 -2.25 11.08
N ASP A 73 32.07 -3.34 11.84
CA ASP A 73 30.82 -4.06 12.13
C ASP A 73 29.84 -3.18 12.94
N ILE A 74 30.34 -2.42 13.92
CA ILE A 74 29.55 -1.46 14.71
C ILE A 74 29.02 -0.35 13.80
N ASP A 75 29.87 0.22 12.94
CA ASP A 75 29.46 1.29 12.02
C ASP A 75 28.41 0.80 11.02
N THR A 76 28.55 -0.43 10.51
CA THR A 76 27.56 -1.07 9.63
C THR A 76 26.23 -1.29 10.34
N ARG A 77 26.25 -1.77 11.60
CA ARG A 77 25.03 -1.92 12.41
C ARG A 77 24.37 -0.58 12.70
N ASN A 78 25.15 0.44 13.03
CA ASN A 78 24.63 1.79 13.27
C ASN A 78 23.99 2.38 12.00
N ALA A 79 24.60 2.18 10.83
CA ALA A 79 24.02 2.58 9.56
C ALA A 79 22.69 1.87 9.26
N TYR A 80 22.62 0.55 9.55
CA TYR A 80 21.40 -0.23 9.42
C TYR A 80 20.30 0.26 10.36
N THR A 81 20.61 0.50 11.64
CA THR A 81 19.66 1.05 12.63
C THR A 81 19.10 2.40 12.18
N ARG A 82 19.94 3.32 11.71
CA ARG A 82 19.50 4.62 11.17
C ARG A 82 18.65 4.49 9.90
N SER A 83 18.86 3.45 9.11
CA SER A 83 17.98 3.16 7.95
C SER A 83 16.61 2.71 8.42
N LEU A 84 16.57 1.80 9.39
CA LEU A 84 15.33 1.27 9.95
C LEU A 84 14.52 2.35 10.69
N GLU A 85 15.18 3.26 11.41
CA GLU A 85 14.55 4.44 12.01
C GLU A 85 13.92 5.37 10.96
N ARG A 86 14.60 5.60 9.83
CA ARG A 86 14.05 6.40 8.72
C ARG A 86 12.84 5.73 8.08
N ASP A 87 12.87 4.42 7.88
CA ASP A 87 11.75 3.69 7.30
C ASP A 87 10.55 3.61 8.26
N ASN A 88 10.81 3.48 9.58
CA ASN A 88 9.78 3.61 10.60
C ASN A 88 9.16 5.01 10.62
N ALA A 89 9.97 6.07 10.51
CA ALA A 89 9.48 7.45 10.44
C ALA A 89 8.62 7.70 9.19
N LYS A 90 9.02 7.16 8.03
CA LYS A 90 8.20 7.20 6.80
C LYS A 90 6.88 6.46 6.99
N THR A 91 6.91 5.28 7.59
CA THR A 91 5.71 4.48 7.84
C THR A 91 4.73 5.22 8.77
N ALA A 92 5.24 5.83 9.84
CA ALA A 92 4.43 6.66 10.74
C ALA A 92 3.82 7.88 10.01
N SER A 93 4.58 8.54 9.13
CA SER A 93 4.09 9.65 8.32
C SER A 93 2.95 9.21 7.38
N VAL A 94 3.10 8.07 6.71
CA VAL A 94 2.06 7.50 5.82
C VAL A 94 0.81 7.11 6.61
N MET A 95 0.96 6.57 7.84
CA MET A 95 -0.19 6.27 8.70
C MET A 95 -0.98 7.52 9.08
N LEU A 96 -0.30 8.62 9.42
CA LEU A 96 -0.96 9.90 9.73
C LEU A 96 -1.67 10.49 8.51
N GLU A 97 -1.07 10.41 7.33
CA GLU A 97 -1.70 10.85 6.08
C GLU A 97 -2.95 10.01 5.75
N ASN A 98 -2.87 8.69 5.90
CA ASN A 98 -4.03 7.80 5.73
C ASN A 98 -5.14 8.10 6.74
N GLU A 99 -4.80 8.42 7.99
CA GLU A 99 -5.80 8.81 9.00
C GLU A 99 -6.50 10.13 8.61
N ALA A 100 -5.74 11.12 8.12
CA ALA A 100 -6.29 12.38 7.62
C ALA A 100 -7.20 12.18 6.40
N LEU A 101 -6.80 11.32 5.46
CA LEU A 101 -7.62 10.96 4.30
C LEU A 101 -8.91 10.25 4.74
N HIS A 102 -8.85 9.32 5.69
CA HIS A 102 -10.03 8.67 6.24
C HIS A 102 -11.02 9.66 6.87
N LYS A 103 -10.53 10.64 7.64
CA LYS A 103 -11.37 11.72 8.19
C LYS A 103 -12.06 12.52 7.09
N LYS A 104 -11.33 12.88 6.02
CA LYS A 104 -11.88 13.60 4.87
C LYS A 104 -12.93 12.79 4.11
N VAL A 105 -12.71 11.49 3.92
CA VAL A 105 -13.69 10.59 3.30
C VAL A 105 -14.96 10.50 4.13
N ASN A 106 -14.85 10.33 5.45
CA ASN A 106 -16.01 10.29 6.34
C ASN A 106 -16.82 11.59 6.31
N GLU A 107 -16.15 12.74 6.24
CA GLU A 107 -16.80 14.04 6.10
C GLU A 107 -17.52 14.19 4.77
N LEU A 108 -16.91 13.74 3.66
CA LEU A 108 -17.55 13.72 2.34
C LEU A 108 -18.77 12.79 2.30
N VAL A 109 -18.71 11.62 2.94
CA VAL A 109 -19.85 10.70 3.06
C VAL A 109 -21.00 11.37 3.82
N LYS A 110 -20.71 12.01 4.97
CA LYS A 110 -21.71 12.72 5.75
C LYS A 110 -22.36 13.87 4.97
N ASN A 111 -21.56 14.63 4.20
CA ASN A 111 -22.07 15.68 3.33
C ASN A 111 -22.95 15.12 2.20
N LEU A 112 -22.56 13.98 1.61
CA LEU A 112 -23.35 13.32 0.57
C LEU A 112 -24.71 12.86 1.11
N ASP A 113 -24.74 12.26 2.31
CA ASP A 113 -25.98 11.85 2.97
C ASP A 113 -26.90 13.05 3.27
N SER A 114 -26.32 14.17 3.73
CA SER A 114 -27.05 15.42 3.91
C SER A 114 -27.62 15.96 2.59
N LYS A 115 -26.86 15.90 1.48
CA LYS A 115 -27.37 16.32 0.17
C LYS A 115 -28.41 15.38 -0.41
N ASN A 116 -28.32 14.09 -0.15
CA ASN A 116 -29.36 13.13 -0.53
C ASN A 116 -30.67 13.39 0.21
N THR A 117 -30.62 13.71 1.50
CA THR A 117 -31.81 14.07 2.26
C THR A 117 -32.43 15.39 1.78
N GLU A 118 -31.63 16.42 1.47
CA GLU A 118 -32.10 17.65 0.81
C GLU A 118 -32.74 17.39 -0.56
N LEU A 119 -32.14 16.53 -1.39
CA LEU A 119 -32.71 16.17 -2.69
C LEU A 119 -34.04 15.42 -2.54
N TYR A 120 -34.17 14.56 -1.54
CA TYR A 120 -35.39 13.83 -1.27
C TYR A 120 -36.53 14.76 -0.83
N THR A 121 -36.24 15.75 0.04
CA THR A 121 -37.24 16.75 0.45
C THR A 121 -37.64 17.64 -0.72
N LEU A 122 -36.70 18.09 -1.54
CA LEU A 122 -36.98 18.87 -2.76
C LEU A 122 -37.86 18.08 -3.76
N ARG A 123 -37.56 16.79 -3.99
CA ARG A 123 -38.40 15.94 -4.85
C ARG A 123 -39.83 15.82 -4.32
N SER A 124 -39.98 15.66 -3.00
CA SER A 124 -41.29 15.58 -2.35
C SER A 124 -42.07 16.90 -2.48
N ALA A 125 -41.40 18.04 -2.33
CA ALA A 125 -42.00 19.37 -2.51
C ALA A 125 -42.42 19.62 -3.98
N VAL A 126 -41.61 19.20 -4.95
CA VAL A 126 -41.95 19.30 -6.38
C VAL A 126 -43.13 18.41 -6.75
N ALA A 127 -43.20 17.19 -6.20
CA ALA A 127 -44.37 16.31 -6.41
C ALA A 127 -45.64 16.94 -5.83
N SER A 128 -45.56 17.55 -4.64
CA SER A 128 -46.67 18.26 -4.03
C SER A 128 -47.12 19.48 -4.87
N SER A 129 -46.18 20.28 -5.39
CA SER A 129 -46.52 21.43 -6.23
C SER A 129 -47.11 21.04 -7.58
N ALA A 130 -46.68 19.90 -8.15
CA ALA A 130 -47.27 19.35 -9.37
C ALA A 130 -48.76 18.99 -9.17
N ASN A 131 -49.10 18.36 -8.04
CA ASN A 131 -50.49 18.05 -7.70
C ASN A 131 -51.34 19.33 -7.54
N ILE A 132 -50.81 20.36 -6.85
CA ILE A 132 -51.50 21.65 -6.70
C ILE A 132 -51.69 22.33 -8.06
N ALA A 133 -50.70 22.25 -8.96
CA ALA A 133 -50.80 22.83 -10.30
C ALA A 133 -51.84 22.10 -11.17
N GLU A 134 -51.96 20.78 -11.04
CA GLU A 134 -52.99 19.98 -11.71
C GLU A 134 -54.40 20.32 -11.19
N GLU A 135 -54.54 20.48 -9.87
CA GLU A 135 -55.79 20.89 -9.23
C GLU A 135 -56.19 22.33 -9.61
N ALA A 136 -55.22 23.25 -9.69
CA ALA A 136 -55.43 24.61 -10.19
C ALA A 136 -55.80 24.64 -11.68
N ALA A 137 -55.18 23.78 -12.51
CA ALA A 137 -55.55 23.64 -13.92
C ALA A 137 -56.99 23.11 -14.07
N HIS A 138 -57.39 22.14 -13.26
CA HIS A 138 -58.75 21.61 -13.23
C HIS A 138 -59.77 22.69 -12.80
N MET A 139 -59.48 23.48 -11.76
CA MET A 139 -60.31 24.63 -11.37
C MET A 139 -60.40 25.68 -12.47
N ARG A 140 -59.32 25.94 -13.22
CA ARG A 140 -59.33 26.89 -14.34
C ARG A 140 -60.26 26.45 -15.45
N VAL A 141 -60.25 25.16 -15.81
CA VAL A 141 -61.18 24.59 -16.79
C VAL A 141 -62.64 24.71 -16.33
N GLN A 142 -62.92 24.50 -15.02
CA GLN A 142 -64.25 24.71 -14.46
C GLN A 142 -64.68 26.19 -14.48
N MET A 143 -63.76 27.12 -14.21
CA MET A 143 -64.04 28.55 -14.27
C MET A 143 -64.21 29.07 -15.70
N GLU A 144 -63.51 28.49 -16.69
CA GLU A 144 -63.69 28.84 -18.12
C GLU A 144 -65.01 28.31 -18.71
N ALA A 145 -65.62 27.27 -18.10
CA ALA A 145 -66.93 26.76 -18.49
C ALA A 145 -68.11 27.61 -17.97
N PHE A 146 -67.92 28.38 -16.90
CA PHE A 146 -69.00 29.14 -16.23
C PHE A 146 -69.51 30.38 -17.02
N PRO A 147 -68.65 31.18 -17.70
CA PRO A 147 -69.08 32.34 -18.49
C PRO A 147 -69.89 31.96 -19.74
N ILE A 148 -69.61 30.80 -20.34
CA ILE A 148 -70.28 30.34 -21.58
C ILE A 148 -71.75 30.00 -21.31
N ILE A 149 -72.07 29.48 -20.12
CA ILE A 149 -73.45 29.18 -19.70
C ILE A 149 -74.20 30.48 -19.32
N SER A 150 -73.52 31.43 -18.68
CA SER A 150 -74.11 32.71 -18.26
C SER A 150 -74.43 33.64 -19.44
N LEU A 151 -73.54 33.74 -20.45
CA LEU A 151 -73.79 34.54 -21.64
C LEU A 151 -74.93 33.98 -22.51
N ALA A 152 -75.07 32.64 -22.59
CA ALA A 152 -76.15 31.98 -23.32
C ALA A 152 -77.53 32.22 -22.67
N LEU A 153 -77.60 32.26 -21.33
CA LEU A 153 -78.81 32.60 -20.58
C LEU A 153 -79.21 34.08 -20.74
N ALA A 154 -78.24 35.00 -20.73
CA ALA A 154 -78.50 36.42 -20.95
C ALA A 154 -79.00 36.70 -22.39
N PHE A 155 -78.43 36.04 -23.40
CA PHE A 155 -78.90 36.15 -24.79
C PHE A 155 -80.32 35.59 -24.99
N SER A 156 -80.66 34.51 -24.27
CA SER A 156 -82.02 33.94 -24.28
C SER A 156 -83.05 34.86 -23.61
N MET A 157 -82.68 35.56 -22.53
CA MET A 157 -83.60 36.50 -21.85
C MET A 157 -83.83 37.79 -22.66
N ILE A 158 -82.82 38.26 -23.40
CA ILE A 158 -82.97 39.46 -24.26
C ILE A 158 -83.86 39.15 -25.48
N ASN A 159 -83.75 37.97 -26.09
CA ASN A 159 -84.68 37.56 -27.14
C ASN A 159 -86.11 37.36 -26.59
N LEU A 160 -86.29 36.80 -25.39
CA LEU A 160 -87.62 36.65 -24.79
C LEU A 160 -88.31 38.00 -24.46
N LEU A 161 -87.53 39.06 -24.22
CA LEU A 161 -88.04 40.42 -23.97
C LEU A 161 -88.30 41.21 -25.27
N LEU A 162 -87.68 40.82 -26.39
CA LEU A 162 -87.86 41.45 -27.70
C LEU A 162 -89.14 40.97 -28.42
N GLU A 163 -89.57 39.74 -28.16
CA GLU A 163 -90.82 39.18 -28.70
C GLU A 163 -92.10 39.62 -27.96
N SER A 164 -92.01 40.32 -26.82
CA SER A 164 -93.16 40.65 -25.96
C SER A 164 -93.82 42.02 -26.22
N THR A 165 -93.32 42.84 -27.16
CA THR A 165 -93.88 44.19 -27.40
C THR A 165 -94.30 44.36 -28.85
N LYS A 166 -95.43 43.76 -29.21
CA LYS A 166 -96.19 44.17 -30.41
C LYS A 166 -97.70 44.11 -30.16
N HIS A 167 -98.37 45.21 -30.57
CA HIS A 167 -99.78 45.61 -30.41
C HIS A 167 -100.10 46.31 -29.08
N GLU A 168 -100.75 47.47 -28.99
CA GLU A 168 -101.22 48.51 -29.94
C GLU A 168 -101.81 49.64 -29.05
N ALA A 169 -101.64 50.93 -29.39
CA ALA A 169 -102.66 52.00 -29.27
C ALA A 169 -102.05 53.43 -29.31
N GLN A 170 -102.77 54.29 -30.03
CA GLN A 170 -102.42 55.62 -30.54
C GLN A 170 -102.28 56.75 -29.50
N ALA A 171 -101.47 57.74 -29.91
CA ALA A 171 -101.59 59.18 -29.62
C ALA A 171 -101.22 59.68 -28.21
N ASP A 172 -100.23 59.03 -27.58
CA ASP A 172 -99.35 59.62 -26.55
C ASP A 172 -97.87 59.33 -26.89
N ASP A 173 -97.62 59.16 -28.19
CA ASP A 173 -96.61 58.25 -28.75
C ASP A 173 -95.27 58.94 -29.01
N THR A 174 -95.24 60.23 -29.40
CA THR A 174 -93.98 60.94 -29.71
C THR A 174 -93.07 61.13 -28.50
N THR A 175 -93.61 61.40 -27.32
CA THR A 175 -92.84 61.58 -26.08
C THR A 175 -92.32 60.24 -25.55
N ARG A 176 -93.10 59.17 -25.70
CA ARG A 176 -92.71 57.81 -25.30
C ARG A 176 -91.71 57.18 -26.27
N THR A 177 -91.87 57.39 -27.58
CA THR A 177 -90.87 57.00 -28.57
C THR A 177 -89.59 57.81 -28.43
N GLN A 178 -89.66 59.11 -28.13
CA GLN A 178 -88.47 59.92 -27.88
C GLN A 178 -87.75 59.49 -26.59
N ALA A 179 -88.48 59.15 -25.53
CA ALA A 179 -87.90 58.58 -24.32
C ALA A 179 -87.27 57.20 -24.59
N SER A 180 -87.90 56.35 -25.40
CA SER A 180 -87.35 55.06 -25.83
C SER A 180 -86.11 55.23 -26.72
N VAL A 181 -86.10 56.20 -27.62
CA VAL A 181 -84.95 56.51 -28.48
C VAL A 181 -83.80 57.04 -27.63
N ASN A 182 -84.06 57.94 -26.66
CA ASN A 182 -83.03 58.40 -25.72
C ASN A 182 -82.49 57.26 -24.85
N ASP A 183 -83.35 56.37 -24.34
CA ASP A 183 -82.92 55.18 -23.56
C ASP A 183 -82.07 54.23 -24.41
N LEU A 184 -82.46 54.00 -25.67
CA LEU A 184 -81.67 53.22 -26.64
C LEU A 184 -80.35 53.91 -26.98
N GLN A 185 -80.33 55.24 -27.05
CA GLN A 185 -79.11 56.02 -27.29
C GLN A 185 -78.14 55.88 -26.11
N VAL A 186 -78.65 55.94 -24.88
CA VAL A 186 -77.86 55.73 -23.66
C VAL A 186 -77.31 54.30 -23.64
N LYS A 187 -78.15 53.29 -23.86
CA LYS A 187 -77.74 51.88 -23.96
C LYS A 187 -76.70 51.65 -25.07
N LEU A 188 -76.86 52.28 -26.23
CA LEU A 188 -75.89 52.21 -27.31
C LEU A 188 -74.54 52.84 -26.91
N THR A 189 -74.57 53.91 -26.14
CA THR A 189 -73.37 54.58 -25.64
C THR A 189 -72.67 53.74 -24.58
N ASP A 190 -73.43 53.11 -23.67
CA ASP A 190 -72.92 52.18 -22.67
C ASP A 190 -72.30 50.93 -23.31
N GLU A 191 -72.99 50.32 -24.26
CA GLU A 191 -72.47 49.18 -25.05
C GLU A 191 -71.20 49.56 -25.83
N LYS A 192 -71.15 50.77 -26.40
CA LYS A 192 -69.93 51.26 -27.07
C LYS A 192 -68.76 51.41 -26.09
N ASN A 193 -69.03 51.83 -24.85
CA ASN A 193 -68.01 51.94 -23.81
C ASN A 193 -67.56 50.56 -23.32
N ILE A 194 -68.50 49.62 -23.13
CA ILE A 194 -68.20 48.21 -22.81
C ILE A 194 -67.33 47.57 -23.90
N ASN A 195 -67.69 47.77 -25.17
CA ASN A 195 -66.94 47.21 -26.29
C ASN A 195 -65.51 47.78 -26.39
N LYS A 196 -65.34 49.09 -26.13
CA LYS A 196 -64.01 49.70 -26.02
C LYS A 196 -63.19 49.06 -24.89
N GLN A 197 -63.79 48.85 -23.72
CA GLN A 197 -63.13 48.24 -22.58
C GLN A 197 -62.74 46.78 -22.85
N LEU A 198 -63.64 45.99 -23.42
CA LEU A 198 -63.37 44.62 -23.84
C LEU A 198 -62.26 44.55 -24.89
N THR A 199 -62.20 45.50 -25.83
CA THR A 199 -61.12 45.58 -26.83
C THR A 199 -59.76 45.85 -26.17
N MET A 200 -59.72 46.72 -25.16
CA MET A 200 -58.50 46.98 -24.38
C MET A 200 -58.08 45.74 -23.56
N GLU A 201 -59.01 45.10 -22.87
CA GLU A 201 -58.75 43.88 -22.08
C GLU A 201 -58.26 42.73 -22.99
N LEU A 202 -58.81 42.61 -24.20
CA LEU A 202 -58.36 41.63 -25.20
C LEU A 202 -56.92 41.89 -25.64
N ALA A 203 -56.57 43.15 -25.89
CA ALA A 203 -55.19 43.53 -26.25
C ALA A 203 -54.21 43.20 -25.11
N GLU A 204 -54.55 43.56 -23.87
CA GLU A 204 -53.73 43.26 -22.69
C GLU A 204 -53.59 41.75 -22.45
N SER A 205 -54.67 40.98 -22.62
CA SER A 205 -54.65 39.52 -22.52
C SER A 205 -53.74 38.88 -23.56
N LYS A 206 -53.76 39.40 -24.80
CA LYS A 206 -52.87 38.94 -25.88
C LYS A 206 -51.40 39.16 -25.57
N ASP A 207 -51.05 40.29 -24.98
CA ASP A 207 -49.68 40.57 -24.54
C ASP A 207 -49.27 39.65 -23.38
N LYS A 208 -50.14 39.44 -22.38
CA LYS A 208 -49.90 38.47 -21.31
C LYS A 208 -49.66 37.05 -21.84
N ILE A 209 -50.44 36.59 -22.83
CA ILE A 209 -50.26 35.28 -23.47
C ILE A 209 -48.89 35.18 -24.15
N LYS A 210 -48.44 36.25 -24.82
CA LYS A 210 -47.13 36.29 -25.48
C LYS A 210 -46.00 36.16 -24.46
N ASP A 211 -46.09 36.86 -23.34
CA ASP A 211 -45.10 36.80 -22.26
C ASP A 211 -45.05 35.41 -21.61
N ILE A 212 -46.21 34.83 -21.29
CA ILE A 212 -46.32 33.47 -20.76
C ILE A 212 -45.70 32.45 -21.72
N THR A 213 -45.94 32.60 -23.03
CA THR A 213 -45.37 31.73 -24.06
C THR A 213 -43.85 31.86 -24.13
N GLY A 214 -43.32 33.08 -23.97
CA GLY A 214 -41.89 33.34 -23.88
C GLY A 214 -41.25 32.65 -22.68
N VAL A 215 -41.83 32.82 -21.49
CA VAL A 215 -41.38 32.16 -20.25
C VAL A 215 -41.43 30.64 -20.40
N ALA A 216 -42.51 30.08 -20.94
CA ALA A 216 -42.65 28.65 -21.15
C ALA A 216 -41.56 28.07 -22.08
N LYS A 217 -41.16 28.81 -23.13
CA LYS A 217 -40.08 28.40 -24.04
C LYS A 217 -38.72 28.38 -23.33
N THR A 218 -38.45 29.38 -22.49
CA THR A 218 -37.21 29.43 -21.69
C THR A 218 -37.15 28.28 -20.69
N LEU A 219 -38.23 28.03 -19.95
CA LEU A 219 -38.33 26.93 -19.00
C LEU A 219 -38.15 25.56 -19.67
N ARG A 220 -38.75 25.34 -20.86
CA ARG A 220 -38.53 24.10 -21.64
C ARG A 220 -37.07 23.91 -22.02
N SER A 221 -36.39 24.98 -22.46
CA SER A 221 -34.98 24.92 -22.81
C SER A 221 -34.10 24.61 -21.59
N GLN A 222 -34.37 25.24 -20.45
CA GLN A 222 -33.69 24.96 -19.18
C GLN A 222 -33.90 23.50 -18.74
N ASN A 223 -35.13 23.00 -18.80
CA ASN A 223 -35.44 21.60 -18.47
C ASN A 223 -34.68 20.61 -19.35
N LYS A 224 -34.55 20.90 -20.65
CA LYS A 224 -33.76 20.07 -21.56
C LYS A 224 -32.26 20.08 -21.20
N GLY A 225 -31.73 21.24 -20.82
CA GLY A 225 -30.35 21.37 -20.33
C GLY A 225 -30.12 20.57 -19.05
N ILE A 226 -31.00 20.70 -18.06
CA ILE A 226 -30.94 19.95 -16.80
C ILE A 226 -31.00 18.45 -17.05
N LYS A 227 -31.92 17.98 -17.90
CA LYS A 227 -32.05 16.56 -18.25
C LYS A 227 -30.78 15.99 -18.87
N SER A 228 -30.11 16.77 -19.72
CA SER A 228 -28.84 16.37 -20.34
C SER A 228 -27.73 16.26 -19.30
N LYS A 229 -27.64 17.24 -18.40
CA LYS A 229 -26.64 17.24 -17.31
C LYS A 229 -26.85 16.11 -16.30
N VAL A 230 -28.10 15.77 -16.00
CA VAL A 230 -28.43 14.60 -15.15
C VAL A 230 -27.95 13.30 -15.81
N LYS A 231 -28.15 13.15 -17.12
CA LYS A 231 -27.69 11.97 -17.85
C LYS A 231 -26.16 11.84 -17.83
N GLU A 232 -25.45 12.93 -18.09
CA GLU A 232 -23.99 12.98 -18.03
C GLU A 232 -23.47 12.61 -16.63
N LEU A 233 -24.08 13.16 -15.57
CA LEU A 233 -23.71 12.83 -14.19
C LEU A 233 -23.95 11.35 -13.86
N GLN A 234 -25.02 10.75 -14.37
CA GLN A 234 -25.29 9.32 -14.20
C GLN A 234 -24.23 8.44 -14.89
N GLU A 235 -23.81 8.82 -16.10
CA GLU A 235 -22.74 8.12 -16.84
C GLU A 235 -21.38 8.25 -16.13
N ASN A 236 -21.07 9.44 -15.61
CA ASN A 236 -19.86 9.70 -14.82
C ASN A 236 -19.86 8.93 -13.50
N LEU A 237 -20.99 8.87 -12.81
CA LEU A 237 -21.14 8.09 -11.57
C LEU A 237 -20.88 6.60 -11.84
N GLY A 238 -21.53 6.03 -12.86
CA GLY A 238 -21.34 4.62 -13.21
C GLY A 238 -19.90 4.29 -13.63
N SER A 239 -19.19 5.22 -14.27
CA SER A 239 -17.77 5.07 -14.60
C SER A 239 -16.88 5.10 -13.35
N THR A 240 -17.21 6.00 -12.40
CA THR A 240 -16.49 6.13 -11.13
C THR A 240 -16.70 4.90 -10.24
N GLU A 241 -17.90 4.36 -10.19
CA GLU A 241 -18.21 3.11 -9.46
C GLU A 241 -17.42 1.93 -10.03
N LYS A 242 -17.38 1.77 -11.36
CA LYS A 242 -16.58 0.72 -12.00
C LYS A 242 -15.09 0.85 -11.69
N ALA A 243 -14.55 2.08 -11.71
CA ALA A 243 -13.16 2.32 -11.36
C ALA A 243 -12.89 1.96 -9.89
N ARG A 244 -13.76 2.40 -8.98
CA ARG A 244 -13.68 2.08 -7.54
C ARG A 244 -13.69 0.56 -7.31
N ASP A 245 -14.61 -0.17 -7.94
CA ASP A 245 -14.73 -1.61 -7.78
C ASP A 245 -13.50 -2.36 -8.33
N TRP A 246 -12.93 -1.86 -9.44
CA TRP A 246 -11.67 -2.36 -9.96
C TRP A 246 -10.51 -2.15 -8.98
N TYR A 247 -10.39 -0.95 -8.39
CA TYR A 247 -9.37 -0.65 -7.37
C TYR A 247 -9.51 -1.55 -6.15
N TYR A 248 -10.73 -1.76 -5.63
CA TYR A 248 -10.94 -2.68 -4.50
C TYR A 248 -10.52 -4.10 -4.84
N LYS A 249 -10.90 -4.62 -6.01
CA LYS A 249 -10.51 -5.96 -6.44
C LYS A 249 -8.98 -6.10 -6.53
N ASN A 250 -8.31 -5.12 -7.13
CA ASN A 250 -6.86 -5.12 -7.27
C ASN A 250 -6.15 -5.01 -5.91
N TYR A 251 -6.67 -4.17 -5.01
CA TYR A 251 -6.18 -4.03 -3.65
C TYR A 251 -6.28 -5.35 -2.88
N THR A 252 -7.44 -6.02 -2.91
CA THR A 252 -7.62 -7.31 -2.23
C THR A 252 -6.69 -8.39 -2.79
N GLN A 253 -6.53 -8.47 -4.11
CA GLN A 253 -5.60 -9.41 -4.74
C GLN A 253 -4.15 -9.13 -4.36
N THR A 254 -3.74 -7.86 -4.34
CA THR A 254 -2.39 -7.46 -3.94
C THR A 254 -2.14 -7.78 -2.47
N PHE A 255 -3.10 -7.50 -1.60
CA PHE A 255 -3.01 -7.81 -0.17
C PHE A 255 -2.90 -9.32 0.08
N GLN A 256 -3.71 -10.13 -0.60
CA GLN A 256 -3.60 -11.60 -0.53
C GLN A 256 -2.22 -12.08 -0.97
N ARG A 257 -1.68 -11.54 -2.07
CA ARG A 257 -0.33 -11.87 -2.56
C ARG A 257 0.75 -11.49 -1.54
N CYS A 258 0.64 -10.32 -0.90
CA CYS A 258 1.56 -9.92 0.16
C CYS A 258 1.54 -10.90 1.34
N ASN A 259 0.35 -11.32 1.78
CA ASN A 259 0.23 -12.31 2.86
C ASN A 259 0.85 -13.67 2.46
N THR A 260 0.65 -14.12 1.23
CA THR A 260 1.28 -15.36 0.73
C THR A 260 2.81 -15.24 0.71
N LEU A 261 3.35 -14.13 0.20
CA LEU A 261 4.81 -13.90 0.18
C LEU A 261 5.40 -13.82 1.60
N GLU A 262 4.66 -13.27 2.56
CA GLU A 262 5.09 -13.23 3.95
C GLU A 262 5.16 -14.64 4.56
N GLN A 263 4.16 -15.48 4.28
CA GLN A 263 4.15 -16.88 4.71
C GLN A 263 5.29 -17.69 4.07
N GLU A 264 5.52 -17.52 2.77
CA GLU A 264 6.63 -18.17 2.06
C GLU A 264 8.00 -17.74 2.62
N ASN A 265 8.17 -16.44 2.92
CA ASN A 265 9.41 -15.93 3.50
C ASN A 265 9.63 -16.48 4.93
N ALA A 266 8.57 -16.62 5.72
CA ALA A 266 8.65 -17.27 7.03
C ALA A 266 9.06 -18.75 6.91
N ALA A 267 8.48 -19.49 5.97
CA ALA A 267 8.84 -20.88 5.70
C ALA A 267 10.30 -21.04 5.25
N LEU A 268 10.77 -20.18 4.33
CA LEU A 268 12.16 -20.20 3.87
C LEU A 268 13.17 -19.85 4.98
N LYS A 269 12.83 -18.92 5.88
CA LYS A 269 13.67 -18.61 7.05
C LYS A 269 13.80 -19.82 7.98
N GLU A 270 12.71 -20.54 8.18
CA GLU A 270 12.67 -21.73 9.02
C GLU A 270 13.46 -22.90 8.38
N GLU A 271 13.29 -23.13 7.08
CA GLU A 271 14.10 -24.11 6.34
C GLU A 271 15.59 -23.77 6.39
N LYS A 272 15.96 -22.51 6.16
CA LYS A 272 17.33 -22.03 6.27
C LYS A 272 17.90 -22.27 7.66
N ARG A 273 17.12 -22.01 8.71
CA ARG A 273 17.51 -22.29 10.10
C ARG A 273 17.77 -23.78 10.30
N GLY A 274 16.86 -24.64 9.86
CA GLY A 274 16.99 -26.10 9.94
C GLY A 274 18.20 -26.65 9.18
N LEU A 275 18.49 -26.13 7.97
CA LEU A 275 19.66 -26.51 7.20
C LEU A 275 20.96 -26.05 7.87
N SER A 276 20.98 -24.83 8.42
CA SER A 276 22.14 -24.31 9.18
C SER A 276 22.44 -25.17 10.42
N GLU A 277 21.41 -25.61 11.13
CA GLU A 277 21.54 -26.53 12.27
C GLU A 277 22.07 -27.91 11.83
N LYS A 278 21.52 -28.48 10.75
CA LYS A 278 22.02 -29.75 10.18
C LYS A 278 23.49 -29.66 9.77
N LEU A 279 23.87 -28.60 9.06
CA LEU A 279 25.25 -28.36 8.65
C LEU A 279 26.17 -28.23 9.88
N THR A 280 25.73 -27.50 10.90
CA THR A 280 26.46 -27.35 12.16
C THR A 280 26.71 -28.70 12.83
N ASN A 281 25.69 -29.55 12.90
CA ASN A 281 25.80 -30.89 13.48
C ASN A 281 26.73 -31.78 12.67
N GLN A 282 26.67 -31.71 11.33
CA GLN A 282 27.56 -32.47 10.45
C GLN A 282 29.02 -32.04 10.61
N LEU A 283 29.30 -30.72 10.62
CA LEU A 283 30.65 -30.19 10.87
C LEU A 283 31.17 -30.62 12.25
N HIS A 284 30.28 -30.66 13.26
CA HIS A 284 30.62 -31.16 14.58
C HIS A 284 31.00 -32.65 14.56
N SER A 285 30.18 -33.50 13.93
CA SER A 285 30.47 -34.92 13.78
C SER A 285 31.75 -35.18 12.98
N LEU A 286 32.00 -34.41 11.92
CA LEU A 286 33.23 -34.51 11.13
C LEU A 286 34.47 -34.19 11.95
N GLY A 287 34.43 -33.16 12.81
CA GLY A 287 35.54 -32.86 13.72
C GLY A 287 35.88 -34.03 14.65
N GLY A 288 34.86 -34.73 15.15
CA GLY A 288 35.01 -35.98 15.90
C GLY A 288 35.65 -37.10 15.08
N LEU A 289 35.12 -37.36 13.87
CA LEU A 289 35.63 -38.42 12.99
C LEU A 289 37.07 -38.19 12.53
N VAL A 290 37.46 -36.95 12.25
CA VAL A 290 38.86 -36.63 11.92
C VAL A 290 39.76 -36.92 13.11
N THR A 291 39.32 -36.58 14.33
CA THR A 291 40.05 -36.93 15.55
C THR A 291 40.22 -38.44 15.72
N ASP A 292 39.18 -39.21 15.44
CA ASP A 292 39.22 -40.68 15.46
C ASP A 292 40.23 -41.24 14.46
N LEU A 293 40.23 -40.74 13.22
CA LEU A 293 41.16 -41.17 12.18
C LEU A 293 42.61 -40.80 12.49
N ASP A 294 42.84 -39.65 13.11
CA ASP A 294 44.15 -39.20 13.58
C ASP A 294 44.73 -40.14 14.65
N LEU A 295 43.88 -40.59 15.56
CA LEU A 295 44.26 -41.54 16.60
C LEU A 295 44.59 -42.91 16.00
N VAL A 296 43.78 -43.37 15.04
CA VAL A 296 44.06 -44.62 14.30
C VAL A 296 45.40 -44.52 13.56
N GLN A 297 45.70 -43.36 12.95
CA GLN A 297 46.94 -43.14 12.23
C GLN A 297 48.18 -43.25 13.13
N GLU A 298 48.12 -42.69 14.33
CA GLU A 298 49.23 -42.72 15.29
C GLU A 298 49.26 -44.04 16.09
N GLU A 299 48.45 -45.02 15.68
CA GLU A 299 48.26 -46.32 16.33
C GLU A 299 47.86 -46.17 17.82
N ILE A 300 47.15 -45.09 18.13
CA ILE A 300 46.63 -44.76 19.45
C ILE A 300 45.16 -45.18 19.50
N ARG A 301 44.86 -46.33 20.11
CA ARG A 301 43.47 -46.77 20.29
C ARG A 301 42.90 -46.17 21.57
N ILE A 302 41.79 -45.46 21.43
CA ILE A 302 41.13 -44.67 22.48
C ILE A 302 39.76 -45.21 22.88
N TYR A 303 39.27 -46.24 22.19
CA TYR A 303 37.93 -46.76 22.43
C TYR A 303 37.89 -47.64 23.69
N VAL A 304 37.83 -46.92 24.81
CA VAL A 304 37.53 -47.30 26.19
C VAL A 304 38.67 -48.03 26.92
N CYS A 305 39.12 -47.48 28.05
CA CYS A 305 39.93 -48.16 29.06
C CYS A 305 39.43 -49.60 29.36
N PRO A 306 40.23 -50.52 29.95
CA PRO A 306 41.37 -51.27 29.40
C PRO A 306 40.97 -52.41 28.43
N HIS A 307 41.80 -52.70 27.42
CA HIS A 307 41.62 -53.85 26.50
C HIS A 307 42.95 -54.56 26.18
N ASP A 308 42.88 -55.86 25.86
CA ASP A 308 43.99 -56.77 25.57
C ASP A 308 44.94 -56.28 24.45
N ASP A 309 46.21 -56.74 24.50
CA ASP A 309 47.23 -56.43 23.50
C ASP A 309 46.90 -57.04 22.12
N LEU A 310 46.49 -56.19 21.19
CA LEU A 310 46.08 -56.59 19.84
C LEU A 310 47.22 -56.59 18.81
N ARG A 311 48.49 -56.62 19.23
CA ARG A 311 49.59 -57.05 18.31
C ARG A 311 49.31 -58.42 17.66
N THR A 312 48.31 -59.15 18.17
CA THR A 312 47.87 -60.47 17.74
C THR A 312 46.68 -60.47 16.77
N ILE A 313 45.97 -59.35 16.54
CA ILE A 313 44.90 -59.33 15.52
C ILE A 313 45.51 -59.14 14.14
N TYR A 314 45.77 -60.26 13.48
CA TYR A 314 46.06 -60.28 12.05
C TYR A 314 44.88 -59.73 11.25
N SER A 315 45.19 -58.89 10.27
CA SER A 315 44.30 -58.31 9.25
C SER A 315 43.76 -59.37 8.27
N ALA A 316 43.24 -60.48 8.79
CA ALA A 316 42.78 -61.58 7.99
C ALA A 316 41.33 -61.34 7.55
N THR A 317 41.12 -61.37 6.23
CA THR A 317 39.87 -61.73 5.51
C THR A 317 38.87 -60.67 5.03
N ALA A 318 39.21 -59.38 4.99
CA ALA A 318 38.47 -58.43 4.14
C ALA A 318 39.30 -58.09 2.89
N LYS A 319 38.87 -58.54 1.70
CA LYS A 319 39.45 -58.07 0.42
C LYS A 319 39.03 -56.61 0.22
N VAL A 320 39.83 -55.68 0.71
CA VAL A 320 39.63 -54.24 0.48
C VAL A 320 40.22 -53.87 -0.87
N THR A 321 39.39 -53.38 -1.78
CA THR A 321 39.78 -53.10 -3.18
C THR A 321 40.43 -51.74 -3.39
N GLN A 322 40.32 -50.79 -2.44
CA GLN A 322 41.10 -49.54 -2.37
C GLN A 322 41.23 -49.06 -0.91
N LEU A 323 42.39 -49.28 -0.27
CA LEU A 323 42.69 -48.76 1.08
C LEU A 323 43.31 -47.36 0.97
N LYS A 324 42.51 -46.30 1.06
CA LYS A 324 43.07 -45.01 1.50
C LYS A 324 43.50 -45.18 2.96
N LYS A 325 44.75 -44.82 3.28
CA LYS A 325 45.24 -44.85 4.67
C LYS A 325 44.45 -43.84 5.51
N ALA A 326 44.27 -44.11 6.82
CA ALA A 326 43.48 -43.26 7.72
C ALA A 326 43.91 -41.78 7.66
N TRP A 327 45.22 -41.50 7.66
CA TRP A 327 45.74 -40.14 7.52
C TRP A 327 45.36 -39.45 6.21
N MET A 328 45.22 -40.17 5.10
CA MET A 328 44.85 -39.59 3.81
C MET A 328 43.40 -39.11 3.87
N ILE A 329 42.51 -39.92 4.43
CA ILE A 329 41.09 -39.57 4.61
C ILE A 329 40.97 -38.39 5.59
N ALA A 330 41.67 -38.44 6.72
CA ALA A 330 41.66 -37.38 7.71
C ALA A 330 42.18 -36.05 7.14
N SER A 331 43.23 -36.09 6.31
CA SER A 331 43.81 -34.91 5.66
C SER A 331 42.90 -34.34 4.56
N GLU A 332 42.22 -35.21 3.80
CA GLU A 332 41.23 -34.78 2.79
C GLU A 332 40.05 -34.06 3.45
N ILE A 333 39.47 -34.64 4.51
CA ILE A 333 38.38 -34.00 5.26
C ILE A 333 38.86 -32.70 5.91
N TRP A 334 40.06 -32.71 6.51
CA TRP A 334 40.66 -31.51 7.10
C TRP A 334 40.74 -30.35 6.09
N LYS A 335 41.34 -30.58 4.91
CA LYS A 335 41.49 -29.55 3.88
C LYS A 335 40.15 -29.00 3.39
N LEU A 336 39.09 -29.80 3.41
CA LEU A 336 37.75 -29.36 3.01
C LEU A 336 37.07 -28.51 4.10
N CYS A 337 37.52 -28.58 5.35
CA CYS A 337 36.86 -27.96 6.49
C CYS A 337 37.77 -27.04 7.32
N GLU A 338 39.02 -26.80 6.91
CA GLU A 338 40.00 -26.04 7.70
C GLU A 338 39.62 -24.57 7.88
N ASP A 339 38.79 -24.01 6.99
CA ASP A 339 38.24 -22.65 7.12
C ASP A 339 36.92 -22.61 7.92
N GLU A 340 36.34 -23.77 8.26
CA GLU A 340 35.05 -23.87 8.93
C GLU A 340 35.20 -23.82 10.46
N ASN A 341 35.01 -22.64 11.05
CA ASN A 341 35.15 -22.41 12.50
C ASN A 341 34.40 -23.43 13.38
N LYS A 342 33.22 -23.89 12.94
CA LYS A 342 32.42 -24.87 13.69
C LYS A 342 33.08 -26.26 13.69
N PHE A 343 33.68 -26.66 12.57
CA PHE A 343 34.47 -27.88 12.47
C PHE A 343 35.72 -27.78 13.34
N LEU A 344 36.49 -26.69 13.23
CA LEU A 344 37.71 -26.48 14.02
C LEU A 344 37.45 -26.59 15.52
N LYS A 345 36.39 -25.92 16.01
CA LYS A 345 35.99 -25.98 17.42
C LYS A 345 35.59 -27.39 17.85
N ALA A 346 34.87 -28.12 17.00
CA ALA A 346 34.46 -29.49 17.31
C ALA A 346 35.66 -30.46 17.37
N TYR A 347 36.58 -30.31 16.43
CA TYR A 347 37.85 -31.03 16.39
C TYR A 347 38.70 -30.75 17.65
N GLU A 348 38.87 -29.48 18.02
CA GLU A 348 39.55 -29.08 19.27
C GLU A 348 38.86 -29.69 20.51
N THR A 349 37.54 -29.54 20.60
CA THR A 349 36.75 -30.02 21.74
C THR A 349 36.84 -31.55 21.87
N SER A 350 36.72 -32.29 20.76
CA SER A 350 36.86 -33.75 20.74
C SER A 350 38.20 -34.18 21.33
N ARG A 351 39.29 -33.57 20.87
CA ARG A 351 40.64 -33.87 21.34
C ARG A 351 40.85 -33.52 22.81
N GLN A 352 40.38 -32.36 23.26
CA GLN A 352 40.46 -31.98 24.67
C GLN A 352 39.65 -32.95 25.56
N ASN A 353 38.44 -33.35 25.11
CA ASN A 353 37.61 -34.32 25.84
C ASN A 353 38.33 -35.67 25.99
N ILE A 354 39.00 -36.13 24.94
CA ILE A 354 39.81 -37.35 24.97
C ILE A 354 40.96 -37.25 25.97
N LEU A 355 41.67 -36.11 26.01
CA LEU A 355 42.76 -35.88 26.97
C LEU A 355 42.26 -35.84 28.41
N GLU A 356 41.14 -35.17 28.67
CA GLU A 356 40.54 -35.12 30.01
C GLU A 356 39.97 -36.46 30.45
N HIS A 357 39.38 -37.23 29.53
CA HIS A 357 38.95 -38.60 29.79
C HIS A 357 40.12 -39.49 30.24
N HIS A 358 41.25 -39.45 29.53
CA HIS A 358 42.44 -40.21 29.92
C HIS A 358 43.08 -39.69 31.21
N ARG A 359 43.05 -38.37 31.44
CA ARG A 359 43.48 -37.77 32.70
C ARG A 359 42.68 -38.33 33.88
N ALA A 360 41.37 -38.49 33.72
CA ALA A 360 40.50 -39.06 34.75
C ALA A 360 40.87 -40.53 35.05
N HIS A 361 41.08 -41.35 34.01
CA HIS A 361 41.54 -42.73 34.17
C HIS A 361 42.88 -42.84 34.91
N GLU A 362 43.84 -41.99 34.57
CA GLU A 362 45.16 -42.00 35.20
C GLU A 362 45.09 -41.56 36.66
N ARG A 363 44.25 -40.58 37.01
CA ARG A 363 43.98 -40.21 38.41
C ARG A 363 43.36 -41.37 39.19
N ALA A 364 42.38 -42.05 38.61
CA ALA A 364 41.68 -43.16 39.25
C ALA A 364 42.59 -44.38 39.50
N LEU A 365 43.57 -44.63 38.62
CA LEU A 365 44.51 -45.75 38.72
C LEU A 365 45.84 -45.39 39.41
N HIS A 366 45.97 -44.18 39.97
CA HIS A 366 47.22 -43.65 40.53
C HIS A 366 48.43 -43.74 39.57
N LYS A 367 48.20 -43.55 38.26
CA LYS A 367 49.25 -43.61 37.22
C LYS A 367 49.81 -42.21 36.93
N ASN A 368 51.10 -42.15 36.55
CA ASN A 368 51.87 -40.89 36.34
C ASN A 368 51.55 -40.12 35.04
N GLY A 369 50.39 -40.31 34.43
CA GLY A 369 49.99 -39.48 33.29
C GLY A 369 50.61 -39.87 31.93
N HIS A 370 51.25 -41.04 31.82
CA HIS A 370 52.06 -41.40 30.65
C HIS A 370 51.24 -41.53 29.35
N LEU A 371 50.02 -42.07 29.43
CA LEU A 371 49.18 -42.30 28.26
C LEU A 371 48.60 -40.98 27.76
N ARG A 372 48.09 -40.12 28.65
CA ARG A 372 47.65 -38.76 28.29
C ARG A 372 48.77 -37.95 27.65
N LYS A 373 49.99 -38.00 28.18
CA LYS A 373 51.16 -37.30 27.61
C LYS A 373 51.49 -37.78 26.20
N ARG A 374 51.45 -39.09 25.95
CA ARG A 374 51.66 -39.66 24.61
C ARG A 374 50.57 -39.21 23.63
N ILE A 375 49.30 -39.26 24.03
CA ILE A 375 48.17 -38.80 23.19
C ILE A 375 48.32 -37.31 22.88
N LYS A 376 48.63 -36.50 23.90
CA LYS A 376 48.85 -35.05 23.74
C LYS A 376 49.98 -34.76 22.74
N ALA A 377 51.13 -35.42 22.86
CA ALA A 377 52.25 -35.22 21.93
C ALA A 377 51.87 -35.58 20.48
N ALA A 378 51.13 -36.68 20.29
CA ALA A 378 50.65 -37.07 18.96
C ALA A 378 49.68 -36.05 18.36
N PHE A 379 48.76 -35.51 19.17
CA PHE A 379 47.87 -34.42 18.74
C PHE A 379 48.64 -33.15 18.38
N GLU A 380 49.61 -32.74 19.20
CA GLU A 380 50.46 -31.56 18.93
C GLU A 380 51.26 -31.72 17.62
N GLU A 381 51.81 -32.91 17.37
CA GLU A 381 52.53 -33.19 16.12
C GLU A 381 51.62 -33.13 14.90
N LEU A 382 50.42 -33.72 14.98
CA LEU A 382 49.44 -33.67 13.90
C LEU A 382 48.92 -32.26 13.62
N ASP A 383 48.67 -31.49 14.68
CA ASP A 383 48.23 -30.10 14.56
C ASP A 383 49.33 -29.23 13.93
N GLN A 384 50.59 -29.46 14.31
CA GLN A 384 51.73 -28.80 13.68
C GLN A 384 51.82 -29.11 12.19
N ARG A 385 51.61 -30.38 11.78
CA ARG A 385 51.56 -30.78 10.36
C ARG A 385 50.42 -30.09 9.60
N ARG A 386 49.30 -29.82 10.29
CA ARG A 386 48.12 -29.11 9.76
C ARG A 386 48.20 -27.59 9.89
N GLN A 387 49.29 -27.05 10.43
CA GLN A 387 49.44 -25.62 10.73
C GLN A 387 48.32 -25.06 11.63
N PHE A 388 47.72 -25.93 12.44
CA PHE A 388 46.69 -25.55 13.40
C PHE A 388 47.32 -25.44 14.79
N CYS A 389 47.01 -24.38 15.53
CA CYS A 389 47.62 -24.14 16.83
C CYS A 389 46.58 -24.30 17.94
N ILE A 390 46.57 -25.46 18.58
CA ILE A 390 45.75 -25.73 19.77
C ILE A 390 46.66 -25.81 21.00
N LYS A 391 46.27 -25.16 22.09
CA LYS A 391 46.92 -25.33 23.39
C LYS A 391 46.08 -26.27 24.25
N TYR A 392 46.45 -27.54 24.29
CA TYR A 392 45.82 -28.53 25.15
C TYR A 392 46.12 -28.28 26.63
N THR A 393 45.07 -28.22 27.46
CA THR A 393 45.17 -28.04 28.92
C THR A 393 45.33 -29.36 29.68
#